data_AF-J0KIZ0-F1
#
_entry.id   AF-J0KIZ0-F1
#
_cell.length_a   1.000
_cell.length_b   1.000
_cell.length_c   1.000
_cell.angle_alpha   90.00
_cell.angle_beta   90.00
_cell.angle_gamma   90.00
#
_symmetry.space_group_name_H-M   'P 1'
#
loop_
_entity.id
_entity.type
_entity.pdbx_description
1 polymer ?
#
loop_
_entity_poly.entity_id
_entity_poly.type
_entity_poly.pdbx_seq_one_letter_code
_entity_poly.pdbx_strand_id
1 'polypeptide(L)' 'MTSASNHSFKEQDFHIPIAFAFDKNYLIPAGACLYSLLESIAKANKKIRYTLHALVVGLNEEDRAKLNQITEPFK' A
#
# COMPACT_ATOMS: atom_id res chain seq x y z
N MET A 1 19.65 4.45 -38.47
CA MET A 1 18.23 4.17 -38.21
C MET A 1 18.14 3.28 -36.98
N THR A 2 17.98 3.84 -35.80
CA THR A 2 17.73 3.07 -34.57
C THR A 2 16.22 2.96 -34.41
N SER A 3 15.67 1.77 -34.64
CA SER A 3 14.26 1.48 -34.36
C SER A 3 14.00 1.72 -32.88
N ALA A 4 13.39 2.85 -32.55
CA ALA A 4 12.75 3.03 -31.26
C ALA A 4 11.65 1.96 -31.18
N SER A 5 11.85 0.98 -30.31
CA SER A 5 10.82 0.00 -30.00
C SER A 5 9.62 0.74 -29.45
N ASN A 6 8.60 0.94 -30.29
CA ASN A 6 7.26 1.33 -29.88
C ASN A 6 6.66 0.19 -29.06
N HIS A 7 7.14 0.02 -27.82
CA HIS A 7 6.36 -0.66 -26.81
C HIS A 7 5.20 0.28 -26.49
N SER A 8 4.13 0.14 -27.26
CA SER A 8 2.79 0.51 -26.82
C SER A 8 2.64 -0.12 -25.44
N PHE A 9 2.68 0.72 -24.40
CA PHE A 9 2.22 0.38 -23.06
C PHE A 9 0.74 0.03 -23.23
N LYS A 10 0.46 -1.21 -23.62
CA LYS A 10 -0.83 -1.83 -23.38
C LYS A 10 -1.09 -1.59 -21.90
N GLU A 11 -2.31 -1.18 -21.54
CA GLU A 11 -2.76 -1.06 -20.16
C GLU A 11 -2.59 -2.43 -19.47
N GLN A 12 -1.37 -2.74 -19.05
CA GLN A 12 -1.07 -3.83 -18.17
C GLN A 12 -1.62 -3.36 -16.83
N ASP A 13 -2.56 -4.12 -16.32
CA ASP A 13 -3.16 -3.89 -15.03
C ASP A 13 -2.10 -4.24 -13.97
N PHE A 14 -1.14 -3.33 -13.79
CA PHE A 14 0.03 -3.51 -12.94
C PHE A 14 -0.45 -3.74 -11.51
N HIS A 15 -0.23 -4.94 -11.00
CA HIS A 15 -0.59 -5.35 -9.65
C HIS A 15 0.67 -5.49 -8.80
N ILE A 16 0.72 -4.76 -7.69
CA ILE A 16 1.86 -4.77 -6.77
C ILE A 16 1.38 -5.29 -5.40
N PRO A 17 1.69 -6.54 -5.04
CA PRO A 17 1.46 -7.04 -3.69
C PRO A 17 2.55 -6.52 -2.75
N ILE A 18 2.15 -6.02 -1.59
CA ILE A 18 3.06 -5.54 -0.54
C ILE A 18 2.67 -6.22 0.76
N ALA A 19 3.64 -6.82 1.45
CA ALA A 19 3.45 -7.47 2.74
C ALA A 19 4.15 -6.69 3.86
N PHE A 20 3.47 -6.55 4.99
CA PHE A 20 3.97 -5.97 6.23
C PHE A 20 3.86 -7.00 7.34
N ALA A 21 4.87 -7.07 8.19
CA ALA A 21 4.81 -7.84 9.42
C ALA A 21 5.26 -6.97 10.59
N PHE A 22 4.45 -6.91 11.63
CA PHE A 22 4.76 -6.11 12.83
C PHE A 22 4.02 -6.63 14.06
N ASP A 23 4.58 -6.38 15.23
CA ASP A 23 3.92 -6.65 16.50
C ASP A 23 3.29 -5.37 17.08
N LYS A 24 2.66 -5.48 18.24
CA LYS A 24 2.03 -4.35 18.94
C LYS A 24 3.00 -3.18 19.21
N ASN A 25 4.28 -3.43 19.45
CA ASN A 25 5.27 -2.38 19.73
C ASN A 25 5.53 -1.50 18.49
N TYR A 26 5.24 -2.03 17.30
CA TYR A 26 5.38 -1.34 16.03
C TYR A 26 4.07 -0.76 15.49
N LEU A 27 2.97 -0.77 16.25
CA LEU A 27 1.68 -0.27 15.79
C LEU A 27 1.74 1.19 15.29
N ILE A 28 2.39 2.07 16.05
CA ILE A 28 2.54 3.49 15.70
C ILE A 28 3.40 3.67 14.43
N PRO A 29 4.65 3.15 14.35
CA PRO A 29 5.45 3.29 13.14
C PRO A 29 4.83 2.58 11.93
N ALA A 30 4.16 1.44 12.11
CA ALA A 30 3.42 0.78 11.03
C ALA A 30 2.27 1.65 10.50
N GLY A 31 1.51 2.28 11.40
CA GLY A 31 0.46 3.23 11.01
C GLY A 31 1.01 4.41 10.20
N ALA A 32 2.11 5.03 10.64
CA ALA A 32 2.75 6.13 9.92
C ALA A 32 3.29 5.69 8.54
N CYS A 33 3.88 4.49 8.46
CA CYS A 33 4.35 3.91 7.21
C CYS A 33 3.18 3.66 6.23
N LEU A 34 2.09 3.06 6.69
CA LEU A 34 0.91 2.80 5.87
C LEU A 34 0.29 4.10 5.35
N TYR A 35 0.13 5.10 6.21
CA TYR A 35 -0.43 6.39 5.80
C TYR A 35 0.43 7.07 4.72
N SER A 36 1.74 7.19 4.94
CA SER A 36 2.65 7.83 3.99
C SER A 36 2.73 7.09 2.66
N LEU A 37 2.65 5.74 2.68
CA LEU A 37 2.57 4.92 1.48
C LEU A 37 1.29 5.20 0.70
N LEU A 38 0.13 5.14 1.37
CA LEU A 38 -1.17 5.38 0.74
C LEU A 38 -1.29 6.79 0.18
N GLU A 39 -0.83 7.80 0.91
CA GLU A 39 -0.78 9.18 0.45
C GLU A 39 0.10 9.35 -0.79
N SER A 40 1.27 8.70 -0.82
CA SER A 40 2.17 8.74 -1.97
C SER A 40 1.58 8.05 -3.20
N ILE A 41 0.90 6.91 -3.00
CA ILE A 41 0.18 6.19 -4.06
C ILE A 41 -0.94 7.07 -4.63
N ALA A 42 -1.75 7.69 -3.77
CA ALA A 42 -2.83 8.58 -4.17
C ALA A 42 -2.31 9.78 -4.99
N LYS A 43 -1.20 10.41 -4.55
CA LYS A 43 -0.56 11.52 -5.28
C LYS A 43 0.04 11.10 -6.61
N ALA A 44 0.59 9.90 -6.71
CA ALA A 44 1.17 9.41 -7.96
C ALA A 44 0.14 9.21 -9.07
N ASN A 45 -1.14 9.00 -8.71
CA ASN A 45 -2.29 8.84 -9.61
C ASN A 45 -2.02 7.92 -10.83
N LYS A 46 -1.29 6.84 -10.59
CA LYS A 46 -0.99 5.82 -11.60
C LYS A 46 -2.11 4.77 -11.59
N LYS A 47 -2.49 4.26 -12.77
CA LYS A 47 -3.38 3.09 -12.89
C LYS A 47 -2.64 1.81 -12.48
N ILE A 48 -2.32 1.68 -11.19
CA ILE A 48 -1.66 0.52 -10.57
C ILE A 48 -2.53 0.06 -9.41
N ARG A 49 -2.82 -1.24 -9.34
CA ARG A 49 -3.52 -1.84 -8.21
C ARG A 49 -2.52 -2.32 -7.16
N TYR A 50 -2.78 -1.99 -5.91
CA TYR A 50 -1.96 -2.44 -4.78
C TYR A 50 -2.77 -3.37 -3.88
N THR A 51 -2.12 -4.39 -3.34
CA THR A 51 -2.71 -5.22 -2.28
C THR A 51 -1.78 -5.22 -1.08
N LEU A 52 -2.31 -4.82 0.08
CA LEU A 52 -1.57 -4.73 1.32
C LEU A 52 -1.92 -5.95 2.19
N HIS A 53 -0.94 -6.80 2.47
CA HIS A 53 -1.07 -7.93 3.39
C HIS A 53 -0.39 -7.57 4.72
N ALA A 54 -1.14 -7.58 5.82
CA ALA A 54 -0.59 -7.30 7.14
C ALA A 54 -0.61 -8.56 8.02
N LEU A 55 0.57 -9.09 8.34
CA LEU A 55 0.75 -10.16 9.33
C LEU A 55 1.06 -9.52 10.68
N VAL A 56 0.10 -9.54 11.59
CA VAL A 56 0.20 -8.83 12.87
C VAL A 56 0.15 -9.78 14.05
N VAL A 57 1.00 -9.55 15.05
CA VAL A 57 1.06 -10.37 16.28
C VAL A 57 0.76 -9.50 17.51
N GLY A 58 -0.15 -9.96 18.36
CA GLY A 58 -0.46 -9.30 19.63
C GLY A 58 -1.33 -8.03 19.54
N LEU A 59 -1.92 -7.74 18.37
CA LEU A 59 -2.88 -6.65 18.21
C LEU A 59 -4.27 -7.06 18.69
N ASN A 60 -4.89 -6.21 19.52
CA ASN A 60 -6.28 -6.35 19.93
C ASN A 60 -7.24 -5.69 18.92
N GLU A 61 -8.55 -5.71 19.20
CA GLU A 61 -9.56 -5.10 18.33
C GLU A 61 -9.40 -3.58 18.18
N GLU A 62 -9.02 -2.89 19.26
CA GLU A 62 -8.80 -1.44 19.25
C GLU A 62 -7.60 -1.06 18.37
N ASP A 63 -6.50 -1.81 18.45
CA ASP A 63 -5.31 -1.62 17.63
C ASP A 63 -5.65 -1.81 16.14
N ARG A 64 -6.46 -2.83 15.82
CA ARG A 64 -6.97 -3.07 14.45
C ARG A 64 -7.92 -1.96 14.00
N ALA A 65 -8.77 -1.44 14.88
CA ALA A 65 -9.65 -0.32 14.56
C ALA A 65 -8.86 0.96 14.23
N LYS A 66 -7.79 1.25 14.98
CA LYS A 66 -6.88 2.36 14.70
C LYS A 66 -6.20 2.21 13.34
N LEU A 67 -5.73 1.01 13.00
CA LEU A 67 -5.17 0.74 11.66
C LEU A 67 -6.20 0.93 10.56
N ASN A 68 -7.43 0.44 10.76
CA ASN A 68 -8.51 0.63 9.79
C ASN A 68 -8.82 2.11 9.57
N GLN A 69 -8.92 2.91 10.64
CA GLN A 69 -9.15 4.36 10.57
C GLN A 69 -8.08 5.08 9.73
N ILE A 70 -6.81 4.66 9.81
CA ILE A 70 -5.73 5.23 8.99
C ILE A 70 -5.95 4.97 7.50
N THR A 71 -6.55 3.83 7.15
CA THR A 71 -6.80 3.44 5.75
C THR A 71 -8.12 3.96 5.19
N GLU A 72 -9.09 4.37 6.02
CA GLU A 72 -10.42 4.82 5.59
C GLU A 72 -10.40 5.92 4.51
N PRO A 73 -9.52 6.95 4.56
CA PRO A 73 -9.49 7.99 3.53
C PRO A 73 -9.07 7.52 2.14
N PHE A 74 -8.55 6.29 2.03
CA PHE A 74 -7.96 5.72 0.81
C PHE A 74 -8.73 4.50 0.28
N LYS A 75 -9.84 4.13 0.91
CA LYS A 75 -10.80 3.15 0.39
C LYS A 75 -11.76 3.80 -0.60
#